data_AF-A0ABC8ISM0-F1
#
_entry.id   AF-A0ABC8ISM0-F1
#
_cell.length_a   1.000
_cell.length_b   1.000
_cell.length_c   1.000
_cell.angle_alpha   90.00
_cell.angle_beta   90.00
_cell.angle_gamma   90.00
#
_symmetry.space_group_name_H-M   'P 1'
#
loop_
_entity.id
_entity.type
_entity.pdbx_description
1 polymer ?
#
loop_
_entity_poly.entity_id
_entity_poly.type
_entity_poly.pdbx_seq_one_letter_code
_entity_poly.pdbx_strand_id
1 'polypeptide(L)' 'MARQGKLPPLIGRDDEIKRCIQILCRMTKSNPVIIGEPGVGKTAIAEGLAQRIVRGDVPEPLLNRKVALCLSF' A
#
# COMPACT_ATOMS: atom_id res chain seq x y z
N MET A 1 7.34 -10.78 -7.30
CA MET A 1 6.64 -10.13 -8.44
C MET A 1 6.90 -8.62 -8.57
N ALA A 2 7.38 -7.88 -7.56
CA ALA A 2 7.61 -6.42 -7.69
C ALA A 2 8.90 -5.99 -8.44
N ARG A 3 9.92 -6.85 -8.55
CA ARG A 3 11.20 -6.54 -9.22
C ARG A 3 11.16 -6.53 -10.76
N GLN A 4 10.02 -6.83 -11.38
CA GLN A 4 9.92 -7.03 -12.84
C GLN A 4 9.29 -5.88 -13.63
N GLY A 5 8.93 -4.75 -13.00
CA GLY A 5 8.44 -3.56 -13.73
C GLY A 5 7.15 -3.76 -14.54
N LYS A 6 6.43 -4.87 -14.35
CA LYS A 6 5.24 -5.27 -15.12
C LYS A 6 3.89 -4.88 -14.49
N LEU A 7 3.91 -4.02 -13.49
CA LEU A 7 2.68 -3.61 -12.82
C LEU A 7 2.15 -2.34 -13.51
N PRO A 8 0.91 -2.36 -14.04
CA PRO A 8 0.33 -1.22 -14.73
C PRO A 8 0.27 -0.01 -13.78
N PRO A 9 0.44 1.22 -14.29
CA PRO A 9 0.39 2.42 -13.45
C PRO A 9 -1.00 2.53 -12.84
N LEU A 10 -1.06 2.51 -11.51
CA LEU A 10 -2.32 2.61 -10.78
C LEU A 10 -2.76 4.08 -10.72
N ILE A 11 -3.61 4.48 -11.66
CA ILE A 11 -4.11 5.86 -11.76
C ILE A 11 -5.32 6.02 -10.84
N GLY A 12 -5.31 7.03 -9.98
CA GLY A 12 -6.47 7.44 -9.17
C GLY A 12 -6.59 6.87 -7.75
N ARG A 13 -5.61 6.08 -7.28
CA ARG A 13 -5.58 5.52 -5.90
C ARG A 13 -4.47 6.08 -5.02
N ASP A 14 -3.97 7.24 -5.42
CA ASP A 14 -2.81 7.88 -4.82
C ASP A 14 -3.11 8.31 -3.37
N ASP A 15 -4.31 8.83 -3.13
CA ASP A 15 -4.80 9.24 -1.80
C ASP A 15 -4.96 8.06 -0.85
N GLU A 16 -5.46 6.91 -1.31
CA GLU A 16 -5.57 5.68 -0.51
C GLU A 16 -4.19 5.18 -0.09
N ILE A 17 -3.22 5.20 -1.00
CA ILE A 17 -1.84 4.80 -0.70
C ILE A 17 -1.20 5.77 0.30
N LYS A 18 -1.36 7.09 0.11
CA LYS A 18 -0.89 8.11 1.07
C LYS A 18 -1.52 7.93 2.45
N ARG A 19 -2.80 7.59 2.51
CA ARG A 19 -3.50 7.32 3.77
C ARG A 19 -2.98 6.08 4.47
N CYS A 20 -2.67 5.01 3.71
CA CYS A 20 -2.03 3.82 4.25
C CYS A 20 -0.65 4.14 4.83
N ILE A 21 0.17 4.93 4.12
CA ILE A 21 1.48 5.40 4.59
C ILE A 21 1.34 6.17 5.90
N GLN A 22 0.42 7.14 5.98
CA GLN A 22 0.16 7.90 7.20
C GLN A 22 -0.27 7.01 8.38
N ILE A 23 -1.13 6.02 8.15
CA ILE A 23 -1.57 5.09 9.20
C ILE A 23 -0.40 4.22 9.68
N LEU A 24 0.43 3.71 8.77
CA LEU A 24 1.59 2.89 9.10
C LEU A 24 2.67 3.66 9.87
N CYS A 25 2.75 4.99 9.69
CA CYS A 25 3.63 5.85 10.48
C CYS A 25 3.15 6.11 11.92
N ARG A 26 1.93 5.70 12.31
CA ARG A 26 1.44 5.89 13.68
C ARG A 26 2.08 4.90 14.64
N MET A 27 2.33 5.33 15.88
CA MET A 27 2.84 4.45 16.95
C MET A 27 1.78 3.49 17.51
N THR A 28 0.49 3.79 17.34
CA THR A 28 -0.64 2.97 17.81
C THR A 28 -1.64 2.71 16.67
N LYS A 29 -2.15 1.48 16.58
CA LYS A 29 -3.05 1.01 15.51
C LYS A 29 -2.50 1.28 14.09
N SER A 30 -1.24 0.91 13.86
CA SER A 30 -0.55 1.12 12.57
C SER A 30 -0.97 0.16 11.45
N ASN A 31 -2.12 -0.52 11.57
CA ASN A 31 -2.54 -1.55 10.63
C ASN A 31 -3.67 -0.99 9.75
N PRO A 32 -3.38 -0.48 8.54
CA PRO A 32 -4.42 -0.02 7.63
C PRO A 32 -5.26 -1.20 7.17
N VAL A 33 -6.59 -1.04 7.22
CA VAL A 33 -7.55 -2.02 6.72
C VAL A 33 -8.25 -1.40 5.52
N ILE A 34 -8.17 -2.07 4.37
CA ILE A 34 -8.83 -1.64 3.14
C ILE A 34 -10.17 -2.39 3.03
N ILE A 35 -11.26 -1.65 3.16
CA ILE A 35 -12.63 -2.15 3.07
C ILE A 35 -13.23 -1.66 1.74
N GLY A 36 -13.98 -2.53 1.07
CA GLY A 36 -14.61 -2.24 -0.23
C GLY A 36 -15.23 -3.50 -0.82
N GLU A 37 -15.99 -3.37 -1.90
CA GLU A 37 -16.61 -4.50 -2.59
C GLU A 37 -15.55 -5.34 -3.35
N PRO A 38 -15.79 -6.64 -3.59
CA PRO A 38 -14.94 -7.44 -4.47
C PRO A 38 -14.91 -6.82 -5.88
N GLY A 39 -13.72 -6.74 -6.49
CA GLY A 39 -13.55 -6.15 -7.82
C GLY A 39 -13.15 -4.66 -7.83
N VAL A 40 -13.21 -3.96 -6.70
CA VAL A 40 -12.75 -2.55 -6.59
C VAL A 40 -11.22 -2.39 -6.61
N GLY A 41 -10.46 -3.47 -6.85
CA GLY A 41 -9.01 -3.41 -7.01
C GLY A 41 -8.21 -3.15 -5.73
N LYS A 42 -8.68 -3.64 -4.57
CA LYS A 42 -7.93 -3.60 -3.28
C LYS A 42 -6.50 -4.14 -3.42
N THR A 43 -6.32 -5.21 -4.20
CA THR A 43 -5.01 -5.80 -4.51
C THR A 43 -4.06 -4.80 -5.15
N ALA A 44 -4.58 -3.97 -6.04
CA ALA A 44 -3.77 -3.02 -6.77
C ALA A 44 -3.24 -1.90 -5.84
N ILE A 45 -3.97 -1.54 -4.78
CA ILE A 45 -3.48 -0.61 -3.73
C ILE A 45 -2.26 -1.20 -3.02
N ALA A 46 -2.29 -2.50 -2.71
CA ALA A 46 -1.16 -3.20 -2.11
C ALA A 46 0.06 -3.21 -3.05
N GLU A 47 -0.16 -3.46 -4.34
CA GLU A 47 0.90 -3.43 -5.36
C GLU A 47 1.49 -2.02 -5.55
N GLY A 48 0.64 -0.98 -5.57
CA GLY A 48 1.07 0.41 -5.65
C GLY A 48 1.86 0.87 -4.41
N LEU A 49 1.44 0.44 -3.21
CA LEU A 49 2.19 0.66 -1.97
C LEU A 49 3.56 -0.03 -2.03
N ALA A 50 3.61 -1.29 -2.47
CA ALA A 50 4.87 -2.02 -2.62
C ALA A 50 5.81 -1.35 -3.62
N GLN A 51 5.29 -0.83 -4.75
CA GLN A 51 6.08 -0.05 -5.71
C GLN A 51 6.69 1.21 -5.10
N ARG A 52 5.91 1.97 -4.30
CA ARG A 52 6.42 3.18 -3.62
C ARG A 52 7.51 2.86 -2.61
N ILE A 53 7.32 1.79 -1.83
CA ILE A 53 8.34 1.31 -0.88
C ILE A 53 9.63 0.95 -1.64
N VAL A 54 9.53 0.21 -2.76
CA VAL A 54 10.69 -0.15 -3.58
C VAL A 54 11.36 1.06 -4.25
N ARG A 55 10.58 2.08 -4.64
CA ARG A 55 11.10 3.34 -5.19
C ARG A 55 11.73 4.27 -4.15
N GLY A 56 11.54 4.01 -2.86
CA GLY A 56 11.97 4.91 -1.78
C GLY A 56 11.07 6.15 -1.61
N ASP A 57 9.87 6.14 -2.19
CA ASP A 57 8.87 7.21 -2.06
C ASP A 57 8.00 7.01 -0.80
N VAL A 58 8.64 6.62 0.30
CA VAL A 58 8.01 6.42 1.62
C VAL A 58 8.96 6.92 2.72
N PRO A 59 8.42 7.43 3.84
CA PRO A 59 9.26 7.90 4.95
C PRO A 59 10.08 6.76 5.59
N GLU A 60 11.27 7.08 6.11
CA GLU A 60 12.21 6.15 6.75
C GLU A 60 11.58 5.07 7.67
N PRO A 61 10.63 5.38 8.57
CA PRO A 61 10.00 4.37 9.44
C PRO A 61 9.29 3.24 8.67
N LEU A 62 8.92 3.46 7.41
CA LEU A 62 8.24 2.49 6.55
C LEU A 62 9.19 1.68 5.66
N LEU A 63 10.42 2.16 5.44
CA LEU A 63 11.38 1.58 4.50
C LEU A 63 11.78 0.12 4.85
N ASN A 64 11.63 -0.28 6.12
CA ASN A 64 11.98 -1.62 6.64
C ASN A 64 10.81 -2.35 7.32
N ARG A 65 9.58 -1.86 7.21
CA ARG A 65 8.41 -2.50 7.85
C ARG A 65 7.73 -3.48 6.89
N LYS A 66 7.47 -4.70 7.35
CA LYS A 66 6.58 -5.64 6.65
C LYS A 66 5.14 -5.13 6.78
N VAL A 67 4.53 -4.74 5.67
CA VAL A 67 3.11 -4.36 5.62
C VAL A 67 2.29 -5.61 5.29
N ALA A 68 1.41 -6.01 6.20
CA ALA A 68 0.42 -7.06 5.96
C ALA A 68 -0.95 -6.39 5.74
N LEU A 69 -1.39 -6.31 4.49
CA LEU A 69 -2.75 -5.86 4.16
C LEU A 69 -3.68 -7.07 4.22
N CYS A 70 -4.52 -7.15 5.25
CA CYS A 70 -5.54 -8.18 5.34
C CYS A 70 -6.68 -7.84 4.39
N LEU A 71 -6.82 -8.63 3.33
CA LEU A 71 -7.92 -8.52 2.37
C LEU A 71 -9.07 -9.42 2.85
N SER A 72 -9.97 -8.86 3.64
CA SER A 72 -11.24 -9.53 3.97
C SER A 72 -12.21 -9.34 2.79
N PHE A 73 -12.70 -10.48 2.30
CA PHE A 73 -13.76 -10.59 1.28
C PHE A 73 -15.12 -10.35 1.92
#